data_AF-A0A956KMS2-F1
#
_entry.id   AF-A0A956KMS2-F1
#
_cell.length_a   1.000
_cell.length_b   1.000
_cell.length_c   1.000
_cell.angle_alpha   90.00
_cell.angle_beta   90.00
_cell.angle_gamma   90.00
#
_symmetry.space_group_name_H-M   'P 1'
#
loop_
_entity.id
_entity.type
_entity.pdbx_description
1 polymer ?
#
loop_
_entity_poly.entity_id
_entity_poly.type
_entity_poly.pdbx_seq_one_letter_code
_entity_poly.pdbx_strand_id
1 'polypeptide(L)'
;MASAGPGAYNPRAVALHVYNTRTKRKEAFVPAQPKVVRIYTCGLTVYSDMHIGHARTYCFWDVFRRWLEYRGHHVVSVINYTDIDDRIISDAAKNGTGELDHAERVIAGFRRDCRALKIQDYATYTRATDFVAEQVEAVQALLDKGHAYVVDGEVLYDVRSFERYGELSGKSLEGMQEGASGRTDDAERERKRFFADFTLWKPSKAGEPSWETGRADWPSGRPGWHIECSVMSTTLLGAHFDVHGGGIDNLFPHHENEVAQS
;
A
#
# COMPACT_ATOMS: atom_id res chain seq x y z
N MET A 1 -24.60 -52.16 -15.59
CA MET A 1 -23.66 -51.08 -15.95
C MET A 1 -24.46 -49.81 -16.15
N ALA A 2 -24.60 -49.00 -15.12
CA ALA A 2 -25.30 -47.71 -15.22
C ALA A 2 -24.33 -46.68 -15.80
N SER A 3 -24.71 -46.10 -16.94
CA SER A 3 -23.98 -45.05 -17.64
C SER A 3 -23.86 -43.80 -16.75
N ALA A 4 -22.63 -43.38 -16.46
CA ALA A 4 -22.38 -42.10 -15.82
C ALA A 4 -22.92 -40.97 -16.72
N GLY A 5 -23.87 -40.20 -16.22
CA GLY A 5 -24.38 -39.00 -16.87
C GLY A 5 -23.28 -37.93 -17.03
N PRO A 6 -23.53 -36.87 -17.83
CA PRO A 6 -22.55 -35.83 -18.13
C PRO A 6 -21.98 -35.27 -16.83
N GLY A 7 -20.65 -35.28 -16.73
CA GLY A 7 -19.90 -35.06 -15.50
C GLY A 7 -20.38 -33.83 -14.73
N ALA A 8 -20.79 -34.05 -13.48
CA ALA A 8 -21.16 -32.98 -12.57
C ALA A 8 -20.05 -31.91 -12.56
N TYR A 9 -20.42 -30.65 -12.79
CA TYR A 9 -19.51 -29.52 -12.68
C TYR A 9 -18.82 -29.59 -11.32
N ASN A 10 -17.52 -29.90 -11.33
CA ASN A 10 -16.71 -29.86 -10.13
C ASN A 10 -16.10 -28.45 -10.05
N PRO A 11 -16.69 -27.50 -9.29
CA PRO A 11 -16.12 -26.16 -9.14
C PRO A 11 -14.71 -26.20 -8.57
N ARG A 12 -14.29 -27.31 -7.94
CA ARG A 12 -12.93 -27.49 -7.44
C ARG A 12 -11.90 -27.87 -8.51
N ALA A 13 -12.33 -28.22 -9.73
CA ALA A 13 -11.45 -28.59 -10.84
C ALA A 13 -11.09 -27.43 -11.77
N VAL A 14 -11.83 -26.31 -11.73
CA VAL A 14 -11.55 -25.15 -12.60
C VAL A 14 -10.42 -24.32 -12.00
N ALA A 15 -9.33 -24.12 -12.75
CA ALA A 15 -8.23 -23.26 -12.33
C ALA A 15 -8.68 -21.80 -12.23
N LEU A 16 -8.40 -21.15 -11.09
CA LEU A 16 -8.64 -19.72 -10.94
C LEU A 16 -7.81 -18.95 -11.96
N HIS A 17 -8.43 -18.02 -12.67
CA HIS A 17 -7.70 -17.04 -13.46
C HIS A 17 -7.96 -15.66 -12.89
N VAL A 18 -6.89 -14.92 -12.57
CA VAL A 18 -6.95 -13.58 -12.00
C VAL A 18 -6.38 -12.61 -13.03
N TYR A 19 -6.99 -11.43 -13.14
CA TYR A 19 -6.44 -10.37 -13.97
C TYR A 19 -5.21 -9.79 -13.28
N ASN A 20 -4.04 -9.97 -13.89
CA ASN A 20 -2.79 -9.40 -13.41
C ASN A 20 -2.60 -8.01 -14.04
N THR A 21 -2.67 -6.98 -13.20
CA THR A 21 -2.58 -5.59 -13.66
C THR A 21 -1.27 -5.30 -14.41
N ARG A 22 -0.16 -5.90 -13.98
CA ARG A 22 1.16 -5.71 -14.61
C ARG A 22 1.20 -6.24 -16.03
N THR A 23 0.59 -7.41 -16.29
CA THR A 23 0.61 -8.03 -17.63
C THR A 23 -0.61 -7.71 -18.48
N LYS A 24 -1.63 -7.10 -17.86
CA LYS A 24 -2.93 -6.72 -18.45
C LYS A 24 -3.69 -7.92 -19.03
N ARG A 25 -3.53 -9.10 -18.41
CA ARG A 25 -4.12 -10.36 -18.88
C ARG A 25 -4.67 -11.16 -17.70
N LYS A 26 -5.62 -12.05 -17.99
CA LYS A 26 -6.04 -13.08 -17.04
C LYS A 26 -5.02 -14.20 -17.06
N GLU A 27 -4.45 -14.50 -15.91
CA GLU A 27 -3.41 -15.52 -15.73
C GLU A 27 -3.89 -16.58 -14.76
N ALA A 28 -3.47 -17.83 -14.97
CA ALA A 28 -3.73 -18.89 -14.01
C ALA A 28 -3.09 -18.52 -12.66
N PHE A 29 -3.88 -18.50 -11.61
CA PHE A 29 -3.38 -18.21 -10.27
C PHE A 29 -2.70 -19.46 -9.69
N VAL A 30 -1.40 -19.32 -9.43
CA VAL A 30 -0.57 -20.36 -8.83
C VAL A 30 0.08 -19.76 -7.59
N PRO A 31 -0.23 -20.24 -6.38
CA PRO A 31 0.42 -19.74 -5.17
C PRO A 31 1.90 -20.14 -5.15
N ALA A 32 2.74 -19.25 -4.62
CA ALA A 32 4.18 -19.47 -4.45
C ALA A 32 4.47 -20.68 -3.53
N GLN A 33 3.63 -20.88 -2.51
CA GLN A 33 3.66 -22.05 -1.65
C GLN A 33 2.39 -22.89 -1.87
N PRO A 34 2.49 -24.21 -2.11
CA PRO A 34 1.32 -25.05 -2.25
C PRO A 34 0.35 -24.89 -1.08
N LYS A 35 -0.93 -24.62 -1.40
CA LYS A 35 -2.03 -24.45 -0.44
C LYS A 35 -1.97 -23.24 0.49
N VAL A 36 -0.94 -22.39 0.42
CA VAL A 36 -0.87 -21.15 1.20
C VAL A 36 -0.97 -19.96 0.26
N VAL A 37 -1.79 -18.96 0.60
CA VAL A 37 -1.89 -17.72 -0.16
C VAL A 37 -1.72 -16.54 0.78
N ARG A 38 -0.72 -15.69 0.51
CA ARG A 38 -0.41 -14.48 1.27
C ARG A 38 -0.90 -13.26 0.50
N ILE A 39 -1.79 -12.50 1.12
CA ILE A 39 -2.45 -11.33 0.52
C ILE A 39 -2.14 -10.11 1.37
N TYR A 40 -1.55 -9.08 0.77
CA TYR A 40 -1.51 -7.74 1.34
C TYR A 40 -2.59 -6.87 0.67
N THR A 41 -3.41 -6.18 1.45
CA THR A 41 -4.42 -5.24 0.95
C THR A 41 -4.17 -3.86 1.54
N CYS A 42 -3.94 -2.84 0.70
CA CYS A 42 -3.83 -1.46 1.20
C CYS A 42 -5.14 -1.05 1.87
N GLY A 43 -5.04 -0.65 3.14
CA GLY A 43 -6.16 -0.25 3.96
C GLY A 43 -6.45 1.25 3.91
N LEU A 44 -7.11 1.76 4.95
CA LEU A 44 -7.54 3.16 5.00
C LEU A 44 -6.43 4.06 5.51
N THR A 45 -6.32 5.25 4.91
CA THR A 45 -5.81 6.42 5.64
C THR A 45 -6.89 6.87 6.61
N VAL A 46 -6.61 6.80 7.91
CA VAL A 46 -7.63 6.93 8.96
C VAL A 46 -7.95 8.40 9.32
N TYR A 47 -8.02 9.27 8.29
CA TYR A 47 -8.46 10.66 8.45
C TYR A 47 -10.00 10.79 8.42
N SER A 48 -10.73 9.86 7.78
CA SER A 48 -12.20 9.90 7.69
C SER A 48 -12.82 8.51 7.69
N ASP A 49 -14.10 8.44 8.08
CA ASP A 49 -14.87 7.20 8.05
C ASP A 49 -14.95 6.58 6.65
N MET A 50 -15.12 5.27 6.62
CA MET A 50 -15.23 4.48 5.41
C MET A 50 -16.50 4.85 4.60
N HIS A 51 -16.34 5.21 3.32
CA HIS A 51 -17.47 5.39 2.40
C HIS A 51 -17.71 4.16 1.50
N ILE A 52 -18.76 4.18 0.67
CA ILE A 52 -19.15 3.06 -0.20
C ILE A 52 -18.04 2.57 -1.16
N GLY A 53 -17.18 3.47 -1.65
CA GLY A 53 -16.02 3.08 -2.48
C GLY A 53 -15.07 2.12 -1.76
N HIS A 54 -14.70 2.44 -0.52
CA HIS A 54 -13.91 1.55 0.33
C HIS A 54 -14.65 0.24 0.64
N ALA A 55 -15.95 0.31 0.99
CA ALA A 55 -16.76 -0.87 1.24
C ALA A 55 -16.74 -1.85 0.06
N ARG A 56 -16.86 -1.34 -1.18
CA ARG A 56 -16.75 -2.14 -2.40
C ARG A 56 -15.39 -2.84 -2.50
N THR A 57 -14.30 -2.13 -2.24
CA THR A 57 -12.93 -2.68 -2.27
C THR A 57 -12.78 -3.82 -1.27
N TYR A 58 -13.11 -3.60 0.00
CA TYR A 58 -12.90 -4.62 1.02
C TYR A 58 -13.87 -5.80 0.91
N CYS A 59 -15.11 -5.59 0.45
CA CYS A 59 -16.02 -6.68 0.09
C CYS A 59 -15.45 -7.53 -1.06
N PHE A 60 -14.82 -6.92 -2.07
CA PHE A 60 -14.19 -7.68 -3.15
C PHE A 60 -13.05 -8.56 -2.64
N TRP A 61 -12.15 -8.01 -1.82
CA TRP A 61 -11.03 -8.77 -1.25
C TRP A 61 -11.50 -9.87 -0.29
N ASP A 62 -12.57 -9.64 0.48
CA ASP A 62 -13.21 -10.67 1.30
C ASP A 62 -13.79 -11.80 0.45
N VAL A 63 -14.52 -11.50 -0.63
CA VAL A 63 -15.04 -12.51 -1.55
C VAL A 63 -13.90 -13.31 -2.20
N PHE A 64 -12.83 -12.63 -2.61
CA PHE A 64 -11.65 -13.27 -3.20
C PHE A 64 -10.97 -14.23 -2.21
N ARG A 65 -10.74 -13.78 -0.97
CA ARG A 65 -10.23 -14.60 0.13
C ARG A 65 -11.12 -15.82 0.39
N ARG A 66 -12.43 -15.62 0.59
CA ARG A 66 -13.39 -16.69 0.85
C ARG A 66 -13.43 -17.72 -0.27
N TRP A 67 -13.28 -17.28 -1.52
CA TRP A 67 -13.20 -18.19 -2.66
C TRP A 67 -11.95 -19.08 -2.57
N LEU A 68 -10.79 -18.51 -2.24
CA LEU A 68 -9.56 -19.28 -2.05
C LEU A 68 -9.68 -20.26 -0.87
N GLU A 69 -10.24 -19.83 0.25
CA GLU A 69 -10.52 -20.69 1.42
C GLU A 69 -11.48 -21.84 1.05
N TYR A 70 -12.55 -21.55 0.31
CA TYR A 70 -13.48 -22.57 -0.20
C TYR A 70 -12.80 -23.61 -1.11
N ARG A 71 -11.75 -23.20 -1.83
CA ARG A 71 -10.90 -24.07 -2.67
C ARG A 71 -9.83 -24.83 -1.88
N GLY A 72 -9.81 -24.65 -0.56
CA GLY A 72 -8.93 -25.36 0.37
C GLY A 72 -7.54 -24.75 0.47
N HIS A 73 -7.38 -23.46 0.16
CA HIS A 73 -6.18 -22.72 0.51
C HIS A 73 -6.27 -22.20 1.95
N HIS A 74 -5.15 -22.22 2.66
CA HIS A 74 -4.96 -21.42 3.85
C HIS A 74 -4.56 -20.01 3.41
N VAL A 75 -5.37 -19.01 3.74
CA VAL A 75 -5.14 -17.61 3.33
C VAL A 75 -4.64 -16.80 4.52
N VAL A 76 -3.49 -16.17 4.36
CA VAL A 76 -2.93 -15.17 5.29
C VAL A 76 -3.17 -13.80 4.68
N SER A 77 -4.21 -13.09 5.13
CA SER A 77 -4.55 -11.75 4.63
C SER A 77 -4.16 -10.67 5.63
N VAL A 78 -3.39 -9.69 5.21
CA VAL A 78 -2.90 -8.55 6.00
C VAL A 78 -3.46 -7.25 5.42
N ILE A 79 -3.80 -6.31 6.29
CA ILE A 79 -4.22 -4.95 5.95
C ILE A 79 -3.54 -3.94 6.87
N ASN A 80 -3.24 -2.75 6.37
CA ASN A 80 -2.69 -1.65 7.17
C ASN A 80 -3.71 -0.56 7.48
N TYR A 81 -3.38 0.29 8.43
CA TYR A 81 -3.92 1.61 8.64
C TYR A 81 -2.79 2.61 8.41
N THR A 82 -2.98 3.57 7.51
CA THR A 82 -2.11 4.75 7.45
C THR A 82 -2.64 5.73 8.49
N ASP A 83 -2.03 5.69 9.67
CA ASP A 83 -2.39 6.47 10.87
C ASP A 83 -1.50 7.70 11.09
N ILE A 84 -0.64 8.00 10.12
CA ILE A 84 0.12 9.25 10.02
C ILE A 84 -0.02 9.80 8.60
N ASP A 85 -0.60 10.99 8.46
CA ASP A 85 -0.81 11.65 7.16
C ASP A 85 -1.04 13.16 7.39
N ASP A 86 -0.72 13.99 6.38
CA ASP A 86 -0.93 15.45 6.45
C ASP A 86 -2.39 15.81 6.78
N ARG A 87 -3.37 15.05 6.30
CA ARG A 87 -4.79 15.28 6.62
C ARG A 87 -5.14 14.91 8.06
N ILE A 88 -4.59 13.81 8.58
CA ILE A 88 -4.80 13.41 9.99
C ILE A 88 -4.28 14.51 10.91
N ILE A 89 -3.05 14.98 10.67
CA ILE A 89 -2.40 16.05 11.44
C ILE A 89 -3.24 17.35 11.36
N SER A 90 -3.61 17.76 10.15
CA SER A 90 -4.44 18.96 9.92
C SER A 90 -5.78 18.88 10.65
N ASP A 91 -6.49 17.75 10.54
CA ASP A 91 -7.83 17.61 11.07
C ASP A 91 -7.83 17.43 12.59
N ALA A 92 -6.82 16.74 13.14
CA ALA A 92 -6.59 16.67 14.58
C ALA A 92 -6.37 18.07 15.16
N ALA A 93 -5.48 18.86 14.56
CA ALA A 93 -5.22 20.24 14.97
C ALA A 93 -6.46 21.14 14.89
N LYS A 94 -7.25 21.06 13.80
CA LYS A 94 -8.48 21.84 13.62
C LYS A 94 -9.56 21.50 14.66
N ASN A 95 -9.65 20.24 15.04
CA ASN A 95 -10.68 19.74 15.96
C ASN A 95 -10.24 19.76 17.43
N GLY A 96 -8.98 20.11 17.71
CA GLY A 96 -8.43 20.08 19.07
C GLY A 96 -8.36 18.66 19.66
N THR A 97 -8.24 17.64 18.81
CA THR A 97 -8.09 16.23 19.20
C THR A 97 -6.67 15.76 18.93
N GLY A 98 -6.16 14.77 19.68
CA GLY A 98 -4.90 14.13 19.33
C GLY A 98 -5.01 13.31 18.03
N GLU A 99 -3.92 13.21 17.26
CA GLU A 99 -3.85 12.43 16.03
C GLU A 99 -4.20 10.96 16.27
N LEU A 100 -3.68 10.40 17.39
CA LEU A 100 -3.96 9.03 17.79
C LEU A 100 -5.45 8.84 18.11
N ASP A 101 -6.06 9.73 18.88
CA ASP A 101 -7.49 9.64 19.22
C ASP A 101 -8.38 9.72 17.96
N HIS A 102 -8.00 10.58 17.01
CA HIS A 102 -8.67 10.69 15.72
C HIS A 102 -8.56 9.38 14.92
N ALA A 103 -7.35 8.82 14.82
CA ALA A 103 -7.08 7.54 14.17
C ALA A 103 -7.88 6.40 14.82
N GLU A 104 -7.88 6.29 16.15
CA GLU A 104 -8.62 5.24 16.88
C GLU A 104 -10.12 5.31 16.62
N ARG A 105 -10.71 6.51 16.62
CA ARG A 105 -12.14 6.69 16.30
C ARG A 105 -12.47 6.13 14.92
N VAL A 106 -11.65 6.48 13.92
CA VAL A 106 -11.87 6.06 12.53
C VAL A 106 -11.61 4.56 12.37
N ILE A 107 -10.58 4.00 13.02
CA ILE A 107 -10.32 2.55 13.06
C ILE A 107 -11.50 1.81 13.68
N ALA A 108 -12.04 2.30 14.80
CA ALA A 108 -13.22 1.70 15.44
C ALA A 108 -14.44 1.73 14.50
N GLY A 109 -14.65 2.83 13.78
CA GLY A 109 -15.66 2.97 12.73
C GLY A 109 -15.50 1.94 11.62
N PHE A 110 -14.30 1.88 11.03
CA PHE A 110 -13.95 0.91 10.00
C PHE A 110 -14.22 -0.54 10.44
N ARG A 111 -13.76 -0.93 11.64
CA ARG A 111 -13.99 -2.29 12.15
C ARG A 111 -15.46 -2.60 12.39
N ARG A 112 -16.23 -1.63 12.88
CA ARG A 112 -17.69 -1.77 13.04
C ARG A 112 -18.36 -2.00 11.68
N ASP A 113 -17.99 -1.22 10.68
CA ASP A 113 -18.60 -1.26 9.36
C ASP A 113 -18.21 -2.55 8.60
N CYS A 114 -16.95 -3.00 8.70
CA CYS A 114 -16.53 -4.32 8.20
C CYS A 114 -17.34 -5.47 8.81
N ARG A 115 -17.57 -5.44 10.13
CA ARG A 115 -18.42 -6.43 10.80
C ARG A 115 -19.86 -6.38 10.32
N ALA A 116 -20.43 -5.19 10.13
CA ALA A 116 -21.78 -5.02 9.59
C ALA A 116 -21.91 -5.58 8.17
N LEU A 117 -20.85 -5.45 7.35
CA LEU A 117 -20.75 -6.02 6.01
C LEU A 117 -20.37 -7.52 5.98
N LYS A 118 -20.12 -8.12 7.16
CA LYS A 118 -19.68 -9.52 7.31
C LYS A 118 -18.34 -9.84 6.62
N ILE A 119 -17.48 -8.83 6.50
CA ILE A 119 -16.09 -9.02 6.07
C ILE A 119 -15.36 -9.80 7.16
N GLN A 120 -14.60 -10.84 6.80
CA GLN A 120 -13.78 -11.61 7.74
C GLN A 120 -12.69 -10.72 8.33
N ASP A 121 -12.35 -10.96 9.60
CA ASP A 121 -11.19 -10.31 10.20
C ASP A 121 -9.90 -10.73 9.47
N TYR A 122 -9.02 -9.76 9.24
CA TYR A 122 -7.70 -9.99 8.66
C TYR A 122 -6.81 -10.72 9.69
N ALA A 123 -5.83 -11.48 9.20
CA ALA A 123 -4.86 -12.16 10.06
C ALA A 123 -4.06 -11.15 10.89
N THR A 124 -3.72 -10.01 10.28
CA THR A 124 -3.05 -8.90 10.94
C THR A 124 -3.62 -7.58 10.45
N TYR A 125 -3.81 -6.65 11.39
CA TYR A 125 -4.03 -5.23 11.12
C TYR A 125 -2.80 -4.47 11.61
N THR A 126 -2.12 -3.75 10.72
CA THR A 126 -0.92 -2.96 11.07
C THR A 126 -1.19 -1.48 11.10
N ARG A 127 -0.32 -0.72 11.76
CA ARG A 127 -0.29 0.74 11.71
C ARG A 127 1.03 1.17 11.10
N ALA A 128 1.02 2.25 10.33
CA ALA A 128 2.25 2.81 9.79
C ALA A 128 3.21 3.23 10.92
N THR A 129 2.67 3.78 12.01
CA THR A 129 3.46 4.22 13.18
C THR A 129 4.14 3.08 13.96
N ASP A 130 3.68 1.83 13.82
CA ASP A 130 4.28 0.67 14.50
C ASP A 130 5.57 0.17 13.81
N PHE A 131 5.87 0.65 12.58
CA PHE A 131 6.96 0.14 11.73
C PHE A 131 7.99 1.23 11.38
N VAL A 132 8.05 2.32 12.15
CA VAL A 132 8.90 3.47 11.81
C VAL A 132 10.39 3.11 11.79
N ALA A 133 10.84 2.24 12.68
CA ALA A 133 12.24 1.79 12.70
C ALA A 133 12.60 1.04 11.41
N GLU A 134 11.75 0.10 10.99
CA GLU A 134 11.91 -0.65 9.75
C GLU A 134 11.81 0.25 8.51
N GLN A 135 10.96 1.29 8.56
CA GLN A 135 10.90 2.31 7.51
C GLN A 135 12.19 3.10 7.40
N VAL A 136 12.78 3.52 8.52
CA VAL A 136 14.08 4.21 8.53
C VAL A 136 15.16 3.34 7.87
N GLU A 137 15.22 2.04 8.21
CA GLU A 137 16.19 1.12 7.62
C GLU A 137 15.94 0.88 6.12
N ALA A 138 14.68 0.78 5.69
CA ALA A 138 14.33 0.65 4.28
C ALA A 138 14.73 1.89 3.47
N VAL A 139 14.49 3.09 4.01
CA VAL A 139 14.92 4.35 3.39
C VAL A 139 16.44 4.42 3.28
N GLN A 140 17.17 4.03 4.34
CA GLN A 140 18.63 3.97 4.29
C GLN A 140 19.14 2.98 3.24
N ALA A 141 18.52 1.80 3.13
CA ALA A 141 18.89 0.82 2.11
C ALA A 141 18.66 1.33 0.68
N LEU A 142 17.63 2.15 0.45
CA LEU A 142 17.38 2.79 -0.85
C LEU A 142 18.42 3.88 -1.17
N LEU A 143 18.86 4.64 -0.16
CA LEU A 143 19.97 5.60 -0.29
C LEU A 143 21.27 4.88 -0.66
N ASP A 144 21.61 3.81 0.06
CA ASP A 144 22.86 3.05 -0.15
C ASP A 144 22.93 2.41 -1.54
N LYS A 145 21.77 2.02 -2.09
CA LYS A 145 21.65 1.47 -3.46
C LYS A 145 21.61 2.53 -4.57
N GLY A 146 21.57 3.82 -4.22
CA GLY A 146 21.48 4.91 -5.19
C GLY A 146 20.08 5.11 -5.80
N HIS A 147 19.03 4.58 -5.16
CA HIS A 147 17.64 4.78 -5.57
C HIS A 147 16.98 6.00 -4.91
N ALA A 148 17.63 6.58 -3.91
CA ALA A 148 17.14 7.74 -3.19
C ALA A 148 18.23 8.80 -3.04
N TYR A 149 17.82 10.01 -2.68
CA TYR A 149 18.73 11.11 -2.36
C TYR A 149 18.12 12.03 -1.31
N VAL A 150 18.99 12.73 -0.58
CA VAL A 150 18.59 13.70 0.45
C VAL A 150 18.59 15.12 -0.14
N VAL A 151 17.60 15.92 0.21
CA VAL A 151 17.51 17.36 -0.08
C VAL A 151 16.85 18.08 1.09
N ASP A 152 17.58 18.98 1.75
CA ASP A 152 17.08 19.78 2.89
C ASP A 152 16.47 18.94 4.03
N GLY A 153 17.08 17.80 4.36
CA GLY A 153 16.58 16.88 5.39
C GLY A 153 15.47 15.94 4.94
N GLU A 154 14.95 16.10 3.72
CA GLU A 154 13.96 15.23 3.11
C GLU A 154 14.64 14.14 2.27
N VAL A 155 14.12 12.92 2.32
CA VAL A 155 14.59 11.82 1.47
C VAL A 155 13.58 11.57 0.37
N LEU A 156 14.04 11.67 -0.88
CA LEU A 156 13.24 11.47 -2.09
C LEU A 156 13.73 10.22 -2.84
N TYR A 157 12.81 9.50 -3.46
CA TYR A 157 13.11 8.42 -4.40
C TYR A 157 13.35 8.99 -5.81
N ASP A 158 14.45 8.59 -6.46
CA ASP A 158 14.73 8.94 -7.86
C ASP A 158 14.05 7.92 -8.78
N VAL A 159 12.90 8.28 -9.36
CA VAL A 159 12.13 7.32 -10.17
C VAL A 159 12.87 6.84 -11.42
N ARG A 160 13.85 7.62 -11.90
CA ARG A 160 14.67 7.24 -13.08
C ARG A 160 15.74 6.22 -12.74
N SER A 161 16.05 6.04 -11.44
CA SER A 161 16.96 4.98 -10.99
C SER A 161 16.34 3.59 -11.14
N PHE A 162 15.03 3.49 -11.36
CA PHE A 162 14.30 2.24 -11.58
C PHE A 162 13.78 2.16 -13.01
N GLU A 163 14.50 1.44 -13.88
CA GLU A 163 14.21 1.33 -15.33
C GLU A 163 12.77 0.86 -15.62
N ARG A 164 12.18 0.09 -14.70
CA ARG A 164 10.86 -0.54 -14.85
C ARG A 164 9.71 0.30 -14.28
N TYR A 165 9.98 1.55 -13.87
CA TYR A 165 8.97 2.42 -13.29
C TYR A 165 7.86 2.74 -14.30
N GLY A 166 6.61 2.52 -13.91
CA GLY A 166 5.45 2.71 -14.79
C GLY A 166 4.94 1.42 -15.45
N GLU A 167 5.65 0.29 -15.30
CA GLU A 167 5.20 -1.00 -15.84
C GLU A 167 3.85 -1.45 -15.28
N LEU A 168 3.56 -1.19 -13.99
CA LEU A 168 2.35 -1.68 -13.34
C LEU A 168 1.12 -0.89 -13.84
N SER A 169 1.20 0.44 -13.81
CA SER A 169 0.13 1.34 -14.23
C SER A 169 0.04 1.49 -15.75
N GLY A 170 1.12 1.20 -16.47
CA GLY A 170 1.28 1.45 -17.90
C GLY A 170 1.44 2.93 -18.25
N LYS A 171 1.85 3.78 -17.29
CA LYS A 171 2.13 5.20 -17.52
C LYS A 171 3.62 5.39 -17.83
N SER A 172 3.92 6.09 -18.92
CA SER A 172 5.28 6.54 -19.25
C SER A 172 5.67 7.79 -18.44
N LEU A 173 6.96 7.95 -18.13
CA LEU A 173 7.48 9.14 -17.45
C LEU A 173 7.20 10.44 -18.24
N GLU A 174 7.26 10.40 -19.58
CA GLU A 174 6.97 11.56 -20.44
C GLU A 174 5.52 12.02 -20.27
N GLY A 175 4.57 11.10 -20.40
CA GLY A 175 3.14 11.39 -20.20
C GLY A 175 2.79 11.84 -18.76
N MET A 176 3.59 11.47 -17.76
CA MET A 176 3.45 12.02 -16.40
C MET A 176 3.91 13.48 -16.34
N GLN A 177 4.94 13.86 -17.11
CA GLN A 177 5.51 15.22 -17.11
C GLN A 177 4.52 16.24 -17.66
N GLU A 178 3.85 15.89 -18.76
CA GLU A 178 2.81 16.71 -19.39
C GLU A 178 1.59 16.93 -18.48
N GLY A 179 1.26 15.95 -17.64
CA GLY A 179 0.17 16.07 -16.66
C GLY A 179 0.54 16.87 -15.40
N ALA A 180 1.82 16.93 -15.06
CA ALA A 180 2.34 17.61 -13.88
C ALA A 180 2.62 19.11 -14.10
N SER A 181 2.81 19.56 -15.34
CA SER A 181 3.22 20.92 -15.71
C SER A 181 2.19 22.04 -15.43
N GLY A 182 1.22 21.80 -14.54
CA GLY A 182 0.27 22.81 -14.07
C GLY A 182 -0.32 22.54 -12.68
N ARG A 183 0.27 21.65 -11.87
CA ARG A 183 -0.28 21.22 -10.57
C ARG A 183 0.69 21.26 -9.38
N THR A 184 1.98 21.50 -9.62
CA THR A 184 3.00 21.54 -8.57
C THR A 184 3.50 22.97 -8.37
N ASP A 185 3.70 23.37 -7.11
CA ASP A 185 4.35 24.62 -6.75
C ASP A 185 5.78 24.65 -7.36
N ASP A 186 6.18 25.79 -7.92
CA ASP A 186 7.47 25.93 -8.62
C ASP A 186 8.65 25.58 -7.69
N ALA A 187 8.50 25.91 -6.40
CA ALA A 187 9.49 25.60 -5.37
C ALA A 187 9.67 24.10 -5.09
N GLU A 188 8.60 23.28 -5.14
CA GLU A 188 8.74 21.82 -5.02
C GLU A 188 9.42 21.22 -6.26
N ARG A 189 9.14 21.80 -7.43
CA ARG A 189 9.71 21.33 -8.69
C ARG A 189 11.23 21.54 -8.75
N GLU A 190 11.72 22.65 -8.19
CA GLU A 190 13.15 22.97 -8.16
C GLU A 190 13.96 22.09 -7.21
N ARG A 191 13.37 21.59 -6.12
CA ARG A 191 14.06 20.70 -5.16
C ARG A 191 14.23 19.27 -5.67
N LYS A 192 13.39 18.83 -6.62
CA LYS A 192 13.42 17.46 -7.14
C LYS A 192 14.37 17.32 -8.32
N ARG A 193 15.13 16.21 -8.38
CA ARG A 193 15.95 15.88 -9.56
C ARG A 193 15.06 15.56 -10.77
N PHE A 194 13.85 15.07 -10.51
CA PHE A 194 12.82 14.80 -11.50
C PHE A 194 11.42 15.04 -10.92
N PHE A 195 10.49 15.53 -11.73
CA PHE A 195 9.18 15.98 -11.24
C PHE A 195 8.33 14.87 -10.60
N ALA A 196 8.56 13.60 -10.99
CA ALA A 196 7.85 12.43 -10.48
C ALA A 196 8.54 11.78 -9.27
N ASP A 197 9.69 12.30 -8.83
CA ASP A 197 10.34 11.86 -7.60
C ASP A 197 9.39 12.09 -6.41
N PHE A 198 9.34 11.13 -5.50
CA PHE A 198 8.38 11.12 -4.39
C PHE A 198 9.08 10.95 -3.04
N THR A 199 8.42 11.44 -1.99
CA THR A 199 8.97 11.42 -0.64
C THR A 199 8.97 10.03 -0.03
N LEU A 200 10.13 9.61 0.46
CA LEU A 200 10.34 8.43 1.30
C LEU A 200 10.32 8.81 2.78
N TRP A 201 10.90 9.97 3.12
CA TRP A 201 10.93 10.51 4.47
C TRP A 201 10.84 12.03 4.44
N LYS A 202 9.93 12.60 5.24
CA LYS A 202 9.62 14.04 5.25
C LYS A 202 10.00 14.66 6.60
N PRO A 203 10.72 15.80 6.63
CA PRO A 203 10.90 16.58 7.85
C PRO A 203 9.55 17.02 8.41
N SER A 204 9.35 16.84 9.70
CA SER A 204 8.13 17.29 10.39
C SER A 204 8.24 18.76 10.78
N LYS A 205 7.13 19.50 10.71
CA LYS A 205 7.09 20.88 11.22
C LYS A 205 7.01 20.88 12.73
N ALA A 206 7.28 22.04 13.34
CA ALA A 206 7.12 22.23 14.78
C ALA A 206 5.67 21.90 15.20
N GLY A 207 5.53 20.97 16.15
CA GLY A 207 4.24 20.51 16.65
C GLY A 207 3.62 19.35 15.88
N GLU A 208 4.21 18.91 14.77
CA GLU A 208 3.78 17.69 14.06
C GLU A 208 4.50 16.45 14.64
N PRO A 209 3.90 15.24 14.54
CA PRO A 209 4.57 14.00 14.91
C PRO A 209 5.90 13.82 14.17
N SER A 210 6.95 13.45 14.90
CA SER A 210 8.30 13.28 14.38
C SER A 210 9.02 12.14 15.11
N TRP A 211 9.83 11.39 14.38
CA TRP A 211 10.67 10.31 14.87
C TRP A 211 12.11 10.58 14.52
N GLU A 212 13.00 10.33 15.48
CA GLU A 212 14.45 10.38 15.29
C GLU A 212 14.91 9.18 14.45
N THR A 213 15.76 9.44 13.47
CA THR A 213 16.24 8.43 12.50
C THR A 213 17.64 7.94 12.83
N GLY A 214 18.38 8.69 13.64
CA GLY A 214 19.81 8.45 13.89
C GLY A 214 20.72 8.75 12.68
N ARG A 215 20.21 9.42 11.64
CA ARG A 215 20.95 9.77 10.42
C ARG A 215 21.29 11.27 10.39
N ALA A 216 22.53 11.62 10.08
CA ALA A 216 22.97 13.02 10.12
C ALA A 216 22.25 13.91 9.09
N ASP A 217 22.03 13.39 7.87
CA ASP A 217 21.51 14.19 6.76
C ASP A 217 19.97 14.32 6.77
N TRP A 218 19.27 13.46 7.51
CA TRP A 218 17.80 13.45 7.64
C TRP A 218 17.41 13.03 9.07
N PRO A 219 17.72 13.86 10.08
CA PRO A 219 17.79 13.45 11.49
C PRO A 219 16.46 13.08 12.13
N SER A 220 15.38 13.72 11.69
CA SER A 220 14.06 13.49 12.25
C SER A 220 12.98 13.76 11.21
N GLY A 221 11.83 13.11 11.34
CA GLY A 221 10.67 13.40 10.51
C GLY A 221 9.66 12.27 10.57
N ARG A 222 8.97 12.02 9.46
CA ARG A 222 7.93 11.01 9.34
C ARG A 222 8.00 10.32 7.99
N PRO A 223 7.51 9.07 7.87
CA PRO A 223 7.52 8.33 6.62
C PRO A 223 6.68 9.01 5.53
N GLY A 224 7.07 8.76 4.28
CA GLY A 224 6.22 8.98 3.12
C GLY A 224 5.18 7.86 2.96
N TRP A 225 4.01 8.19 2.43
CA TRP A 225 2.86 7.27 2.35
C TRP A 225 3.18 5.90 1.72
N HIS A 226 4.04 5.88 0.70
CA HIS A 226 4.33 4.66 -0.06
C HIS A 226 5.26 3.69 0.68
N ILE A 227 6.26 4.19 1.41
CA ILE A 227 7.25 3.33 2.07
C ILE A 227 6.64 2.51 3.21
N GLU A 228 5.56 3.02 3.81
CA GLU A 228 4.77 2.35 4.84
C GLU A 228 4.32 0.96 4.37
N CYS A 229 3.64 0.88 3.23
CA CYS A 229 3.08 -0.38 2.73
C CYS A 229 4.16 -1.34 2.23
N SER A 230 5.21 -0.83 1.58
CA SER A 230 6.38 -1.64 1.18
C SER A 230 6.99 -2.35 2.39
N VAL A 231 7.19 -1.63 3.50
CA VAL A 231 7.82 -2.16 4.72
C VAL A 231 6.87 -3.10 5.48
N MET A 232 5.62 -2.69 5.71
CA MET A 232 4.65 -3.52 6.44
C MET A 232 4.37 -4.84 5.71
N SER A 233 4.19 -4.79 4.39
CA SER A 233 3.90 -5.99 3.59
C SER A 233 5.07 -6.97 3.58
N THR A 234 6.29 -6.49 3.34
CA THR A 234 7.48 -7.36 3.28
C THR A 234 7.90 -7.88 4.65
N THR A 235 7.70 -7.12 5.72
CA THR A 235 7.97 -7.57 7.10
C THR A 235 7.04 -8.71 7.50
N LEU A 236 5.76 -8.64 7.14
CA LEU A 236 4.77 -9.65 7.55
C LEU A 236 4.65 -10.84 6.61
N LEU A 237 4.82 -10.64 5.31
CA LEU A 237 4.59 -11.67 4.30
C LEU A 237 5.89 -12.15 3.63
N GLY A 238 7.01 -11.49 3.87
CA GLY A 238 8.28 -11.70 3.19
C GLY A 238 8.40 -10.89 1.88
N ALA A 239 9.61 -10.81 1.33
CA ALA A 239 9.91 -10.04 0.11
C ALA A 239 9.11 -10.48 -1.15
N HIS A 240 8.58 -11.70 -1.15
CA HIS A 240 7.75 -12.22 -2.23
C HIS A 240 6.49 -12.87 -1.66
N PHE A 241 5.33 -12.30 -1.98
CA PHE A 241 4.01 -12.81 -1.59
C PHE A 241 3.07 -12.88 -2.80
N ASP A 242 1.91 -13.51 -2.63
CA ASP A 242 1.09 -14.00 -3.75
C ASP A 242 0.23 -12.91 -4.40
N VAL A 243 -0.39 -12.05 -3.59
CA VAL A 243 -1.32 -11.03 -4.08
C VAL A 243 -1.15 -9.72 -3.32
N HIS A 244 -0.97 -8.64 -4.08
CA HIS A 244 -1.05 -7.27 -3.58
C HIS A 244 -2.32 -6.61 -4.12
N GLY A 245 -3.19 -6.18 -3.22
CA GLY A 245 -4.49 -5.60 -3.51
C GLY A 245 -4.72 -4.21 -2.93
N GLY A 246 -5.74 -3.51 -3.43
CA GLY A 246 -6.14 -2.19 -2.96
C GLY A 246 -7.34 -1.67 -3.74
N GLY A 247 -7.67 -0.39 -3.57
CA GLY A 247 -8.59 0.32 -4.46
C GLY A 247 -7.96 0.54 -5.84
N ILE A 248 -8.78 0.79 -6.87
CA ILE A 248 -8.25 1.07 -8.22
C ILE A 248 -7.40 2.34 -8.25
N ASP A 249 -7.72 3.31 -7.40
CA ASP A 249 -7.00 4.58 -7.27
C ASP A 249 -5.60 4.37 -6.67
N ASN A 250 -5.36 3.26 -5.95
CA ASN A 250 -4.03 2.93 -5.45
C ASN A 250 -3.10 2.44 -6.56
N LEU A 251 -3.58 2.11 -7.76
CA LEU A 251 -2.72 1.65 -8.86
C LEU A 251 -1.58 2.63 -9.15
N PHE A 252 -1.88 3.93 -9.18
CA PHE A 252 -0.89 4.97 -9.38
C PHE A 252 -1.28 6.23 -8.59
N PRO A 253 -0.34 6.86 -7.84
CA PRO A 253 1.07 6.49 -7.77
C PRO A 253 1.38 5.36 -6.77
N HIS A 254 0.44 4.97 -5.92
CA HIS A 254 0.75 4.21 -4.70
C HIS A 254 1.42 2.85 -4.94
N HIS A 255 0.74 1.89 -5.57
CA HIS A 255 1.31 0.56 -5.81
C HIS A 255 2.51 0.59 -6.78
N GLU A 256 2.56 1.54 -7.72
CA GLU A 256 3.73 1.73 -8.59
C GLU A 256 4.97 2.09 -7.77
N ASN A 257 4.81 3.03 -6.81
CA ASN A 257 5.88 3.46 -5.93
C ASN A 257 6.30 2.35 -4.97
N GLU A 258 5.36 1.56 -4.46
CA GLU A 258 5.68 0.41 -3.62
C GLU A 258 6.52 -0.64 -4.36
N VAL A 259 6.18 -0.93 -5.62
CA VAL A 259 6.96 -1.85 -6.47
C VAL A 259 8.37 -1.30 -6.71
N ALA A 260 8.54 0.01 -6.85
CA ALA A 260 9.85 0.62 -7.05
C ALA A 260 10.73 0.59 -5.77
N GLN A 261 10.11 0.61 -4.60
CA GLN A 261 10.81 0.62 -3.30
C GLN A 261 11.21 -0.78 -2.79
N SER A 262 10.53 -1.83 -3.27
CA SER A 262 10.60 -3.20 -2.73
C SER A 262 11.65 -4.09 -3.41
#